data_AF-A0A2V8LYG4-F1
#
_entry.id   AF-A0A2V8LYG4-F1
#
_cell.length_a   1.000
_cell.length_b   1.000
_cell.length_c   1.000
_cell.angle_alpha   90.00
_cell.angle_beta   90.00
_cell.angle_gamma   90.00
#
_symmetry.space_group_name_H-M   'P 1'
#
loop_
_entity.id
_entity.type
_entity.pdbx_description
1 polymer ?
#
loop_
_entity_poly.entity_id
_entity_poly.type
_entity_poly.pdbx_seq_one_letter_code
_entity_poly.pdbx_strand_id
1 'polypeptide(L)'
;ERMYKAAYGDATGASTFGGVHTLAVPIIRFNEFLPDTQQIGQGVIVGQTGWEAVLEANKRSFAFQFVQRARFITALPTTMTPAQFVDRLFLNAGVTPSATDRNAAIAEFGPVTNTTDVEGRARALRDVAENATLTTQEFNRAFVLMQYIGYLRRNPNDPQDNDYTGYDFWLTKLNQFNGNFNAAEMVKAFITSVEYRQRFGP
;
A
#
# COMPACT_ATOMS: atom_id res chain seq x y z
N GLU A 1 1.06 2.05 -0.77
CA GLU A 1 0.10 1.00 -0.39
C GLU A 1 0.82 -0.11 0.41
N ARG A 2 1.64 -0.96 -0.19
CA ARG A 2 2.31 -2.09 0.50
C ARG A 2 3.03 -1.77 1.81
N MET A 3 3.73 -0.63 1.91
CA MET A 3 4.34 -0.21 3.20
C MET A 3 3.31 0.03 4.31
N TYR A 4 2.13 0.56 3.97
CA TYR A 4 1.02 0.71 4.93
C TYR A 4 0.43 -0.65 5.30
N LYS A 5 0.26 -1.54 4.33
CA LYS A 5 -0.20 -2.91 4.54
C LYS A 5 0.75 -3.69 5.47
N ALA A 6 2.05 -3.66 5.23
CA ALA A 6 3.04 -4.28 6.11
C ALA A 6 3.07 -3.64 7.51
N ALA A 7 2.89 -2.32 7.60
CA ALA A 7 2.90 -1.62 8.89
C ALA A 7 1.65 -1.85 9.73
N TYR A 8 0.47 -1.94 9.10
CA TYR A 8 -0.81 -1.80 9.81
C TYR A 8 -1.86 -2.86 9.45
N GLY A 9 -1.61 -3.70 8.44
CA GLY A 9 -2.60 -4.65 7.92
C GLY A 9 -3.63 -4.00 7.00
N ASP A 10 -4.77 -4.67 6.82
CA ASP A 10 -5.91 -4.12 6.10
C ASP A 10 -6.81 -3.30 7.02
N ALA A 11 -7.54 -2.35 6.43
CA ALA A 11 -8.78 -1.87 7.02
C ALA A 11 -9.94 -2.84 6.71
N THR A 12 -11.06 -2.68 7.42
CA THR A 12 -12.31 -3.39 7.11
C THR A 12 -13.29 -2.42 6.45
N GLY A 13 -13.83 -2.82 5.29
CA GLY A 13 -14.90 -2.12 4.59
C GLY A 13 -16.22 -2.89 4.67
N ALA A 14 -17.35 -2.19 4.61
CA ALA A 14 -18.66 -2.79 4.38
C ALA A 14 -18.95 -2.79 2.87
N SER A 15 -19.63 -3.84 2.38
CA SER A 15 -20.08 -3.94 0.99
C SER A 15 -21.47 -4.57 0.97
N THR A 16 -22.27 -4.16 -0.01
CA THR A 16 -23.57 -4.77 -0.35
C THR A 16 -23.52 -5.52 -1.68
N PHE A 17 -22.38 -5.51 -2.38
CA PHE A 17 -22.22 -6.21 -3.65
C PHE A 17 -22.31 -7.73 -3.44
N GLY A 18 -23.25 -8.38 -4.13
CA GLY A 18 -23.51 -9.81 -3.92
C GLY A 18 -24.10 -10.17 -2.54
N GLY A 19 -24.54 -9.17 -1.76
CA GLY A 19 -25.07 -9.34 -0.40
C GLY A 19 -24.29 -8.52 0.63
N VAL A 20 -24.88 -8.33 1.82
CA VAL A 20 -24.24 -7.57 2.91
C VAL A 20 -23.09 -8.39 3.51
N HIS A 21 -21.88 -7.85 3.43
CA HIS A 21 -20.69 -8.47 4.00
C HIS A 21 -19.60 -7.44 4.31
N THR A 22 -18.51 -7.89 4.93
CA THR A 22 -17.30 -7.09 5.14
C THR A 22 -16.16 -7.65 4.32
N LEU A 23 -15.30 -6.77 3.83
CA LEU A 23 -14.09 -7.14 3.11
C LEU A 23 -12.87 -6.40 3.66
N ALA A 24 -11.71 -7.05 3.51
CA ALA A 24 -10.43 -6.41 3.76
C ALA A 24 -10.16 -5.37 2.65
N VAL A 25 -9.77 -4.15 3.01
CA VAL A 25 -9.49 -3.06 2.05
C VAL A 25 -8.16 -2.38 2.38
N PRO A 26 -7.47 -1.79 1.38
CA PRO A 26 -6.25 -1.04 1.63
C PRO A 26 -6.45 0.04 2.69
N ILE A 27 -5.57 0.04 3.69
CA ILE A 27 -5.68 0.97 4.83
C ILE A 27 -5.25 2.40 4.51
N ILE A 28 -4.41 2.57 3.48
CA ILE A 28 -3.91 3.88 3.05
C ILE A 28 -5.05 4.71 2.46
N ARG A 29 -5.13 5.97 2.90
CA ARG A 29 -6.14 6.93 2.46
C ARG A 29 -5.60 7.92 1.42
N PHE A 30 -6.48 8.59 0.70
CA PHE A 30 -6.14 9.60 -0.31
C PHE A 30 -5.21 10.71 0.22
N ASN A 31 -5.49 11.22 1.42
CA ASN A 31 -4.72 12.29 2.07
C ASN A 31 -3.33 11.84 2.53
N GLU A 32 -3.12 10.55 2.74
CA GLU A 32 -1.81 9.95 3.01
C GLU A 32 -1.07 9.64 1.70
N PHE A 33 -1.78 9.12 0.70
CA PHE A 33 -1.21 8.66 -0.55
C PHE A 33 -0.54 9.77 -1.37
N LEU A 34 -1.21 10.93 -1.52
CA LEU A 34 -0.70 12.00 -2.37
C LEU A 34 0.63 12.60 -1.89
N PRO A 35 0.77 13.09 -0.64
CA PRO A 35 2.03 13.65 -0.18
C PRO A 35 3.16 12.61 -0.17
N ASP A 36 2.87 11.37 0.22
CA ASP A 36 3.86 10.28 0.21
C ASP A 36 4.37 9.99 -1.21
N THR A 37 3.46 9.97 -2.20
CA THR A 37 3.84 9.75 -3.61
C THR A 37 4.67 10.91 -4.15
N GLN A 38 4.32 12.16 -3.79
CA GLN A 38 5.08 13.34 -4.19
C GLN A 38 6.49 13.33 -3.62
N GLN A 39 6.65 12.93 -2.36
CA GLN A 39 7.95 12.78 -1.72
C GLN A 39 8.81 11.73 -2.43
N ILE A 40 8.24 10.55 -2.73
CA ILE A 40 8.97 9.48 -3.42
C ILE A 40 9.37 9.90 -4.84
N GLY A 41 8.50 10.62 -5.55
CA GLY A 41 8.74 11.08 -6.93
C GLY A 41 9.56 12.38 -7.05
N GLN A 42 9.96 13.01 -5.94
CA GLN A 42 10.59 14.32 -5.96
C GLN A 42 11.88 14.32 -6.79
N GLY A 43 11.93 15.14 -7.84
CA GLY A 43 13.11 15.25 -8.70
C GLY A 43 13.38 14.02 -9.59
N VAL A 44 12.48 13.04 -9.63
CA VAL A 44 12.61 11.87 -10.49
C VAL A 44 12.06 12.18 -11.88
N ILE A 45 12.93 12.13 -12.89
CA ILE A 45 12.57 12.23 -14.30
C ILE A 45 13.00 10.93 -14.98
N VAL A 46 12.04 10.03 -15.22
CA VAL A 46 12.31 8.71 -15.80
C VAL A 46 12.98 8.85 -17.17
N GLY A 47 14.08 8.12 -17.37
CA GLY A 47 14.88 8.17 -18.60
C GLY A 47 16.01 9.20 -18.59
N GLN A 48 16.09 10.08 -17.59
CA GLN A 48 17.25 10.94 -17.38
C GLN A 48 18.38 10.19 -16.68
N THR A 49 19.63 10.36 -17.09
CA THR A 49 20.79 9.75 -16.41
C THR A 49 20.73 9.91 -14.88
N GLY A 50 20.75 8.79 -14.16
CA GLY A 50 20.76 8.75 -12.69
C GLY A 50 19.39 8.79 -12.02
N TRP A 51 18.28 8.76 -12.76
CA TRP A 51 16.93 8.82 -12.19
C TRP A 51 16.62 7.67 -11.22
N GLU A 52 17.17 6.47 -11.45
CA GLU A 52 17.00 5.31 -10.56
C GLU A 52 17.62 5.56 -9.19
N ALA A 53 18.80 6.20 -9.16
CA ALA A 53 19.50 6.52 -7.91
C ALA A 53 18.75 7.59 -7.11
N VAL A 54 18.18 8.60 -7.80
CA VAL A 54 17.32 9.61 -7.16
C VAL A 54 16.07 8.95 -6.57
N LEU A 55 15.42 8.08 -7.33
CA LEU A 55 14.25 7.34 -6.85
C LEU A 55 14.57 6.47 -5.63
N GLU A 56 15.69 5.74 -5.66
CA GLU A 56 16.11 4.90 -4.54
C GLU A 56 16.44 5.73 -3.30
N ALA A 57 17.13 6.86 -3.46
CA ALA A 57 17.38 7.79 -2.36
C ALA A 57 16.08 8.31 -1.73
N ASN A 58 15.10 8.66 -2.56
CA ASN A 58 13.79 9.11 -2.08
C ASN A 58 13.04 8.02 -1.33
N LYS A 59 13.05 6.76 -1.84
CA LYS A 59 12.43 5.62 -1.15
C LYS A 59 13.05 5.36 0.22
N ARG A 60 14.39 5.43 0.33
CA ARG A 60 15.10 5.28 1.61
C ARG A 60 14.70 6.38 2.59
N SER A 61 14.72 7.63 2.14
CA SER A 61 14.31 8.79 2.94
C SER A 61 12.85 8.67 3.41
N PHE A 62 11.95 8.28 2.50
CA PHE A 62 10.55 8.04 2.82
C PHE A 62 10.39 6.94 3.90
N ALA A 63 11.05 5.79 3.73
CA ALA A 63 10.96 4.70 4.70
C ALA A 63 11.51 5.11 6.08
N PHE A 64 12.65 5.81 6.11
CA PHE A 64 13.23 6.35 7.34
C PHE A 64 12.25 7.28 8.08
N GLN A 65 11.58 8.18 7.36
CA GLN A 65 10.59 9.08 7.96
C GLN A 65 9.30 8.34 8.35
N PHE A 66 8.86 7.38 7.54
CA PHE A 66 7.64 6.62 7.76
C PHE A 66 7.69 5.85 9.08
N VAL A 67 8.79 5.17 9.38
CA VAL A 67 8.94 4.38 10.62
C VAL A 67 9.04 5.22 11.89
N GLN A 68 9.21 6.54 11.76
CA GLN A 68 9.24 7.49 12.87
C GLN A 68 7.87 8.14 13.13
N ARG A 69 6.87 7.92 12.26
CA ARG A 69 5.52 8.45 12.46
C ARG A 69 4.94 7.90 13.77
N ALA A 70 4.25 8.74 14.54
CA ALA A 70 3.64 8.34 15.81
C ALA A 70 2.72 7.12 15.65
N ARG A 71 1.96 7.05 14.55
CA ARG A 71 1.11 5.90 14.19
C ARG A 71 1.92 4.60 14.03
N PHE A 72 3.10 4.68 13.42
CA PHE A 72 3.99 3.52 13.23
C PHE A 72 4.58 3.05 14.56
N ILE A 73 5.11 3.98 15.37
CA ILE A 73 5.69 3.66 16.68
C ILE A 73 4.62 3.08 17.63
N THR A 74 3.39 3.57 17.57
CA THR A 74 2.27 3.04 18.35
C THR A 74 1.91 1.61 17.94
N ALA A 75 1.86 1.33 16.63
CA ALA A 75 1.53 0.00 16.12
C ALA A 75 2.67 -1.01 16.33
N LEU A 76 3.92 -0.54 16.29
CA LEU A 76 5.13 -1.35 16.36
C LEU A 76 6.11 -0.73 17.38
N PRO A 77 5.91 -0.93 18.69
CA PRO A 77 6.74 -0.30 19.72
C PRO A 77 8.23 -0.64 19.59
N THR A 78 9.12 0.30 19.92
CA THR A 78 10.59 0.09 19.90
C THR A 78 11.07 -0.97 20.90
N THR A 79 10.21 -1.35 21.85
CA THR A 79 10.45 -2.42 22.83
C THR A 79 10.34 -3.83 22.25
N MET A 80 9.83 -3.98 21.02
CA MET A 80 9.83 -5.26 20.30
C MET A 80 11.27 -5.73 20.02
N THR A 81 11.49 -7.04 20.09
CA THR A 81 12.70 -7.65 19.53
C THR A 81 12.67 -7.59 17.99
N PRO A 82 13.82 -7.64 17.29
CA PRO A 82 13.85 -7.69 15.82
C PRO A 82 12.98 -8.79 15.21
N ALA A 83 13.00 -10.00 15.80
CA ALA A 83 12.17 -11.12 15.34
C ALA A 83 10.67 -10.83 15.47
N GLN A 84 10.22 -10.33 16.63
CA GLN A 84 8.81 -9.98 16.85
C GLN A 84 8.33 -8.86 15.91
N PHE A 85 9.19 -7.88 15.65
CA PHE A 85 8.91 -6.80 14.72
C PHE A 85 8.72 -7.31 13.29
N VAL A 86 9.67 -8.11 12.78
CA VAL A 86 9.60 -8.70 11.43
C VAL A 86 8.42 -9.65 11.29
N ASP A 87 8.16 -10.50 12.29
CA ASP A 87 7.00 -11.39 12.30
C ASP A 87 5.69 -10.63 12.25
N ARG A 88 5.60 -9.50 12.99
CA ARG A 88 4.42 -8.64 12.95
C ARG A 88 4.24 -7.98 11.58
N LEU A 89 5.32 -7.53 10.94
CA LEU A 89 5.24 -6.97 9.59
C LEU A 89 4.72 -7.99 8.57
N PHE A 90 5.24 -9.23 8.59
CA PHE A 90 4.76 -10.29 7.71
C PHE A 90 3.31 -10.72 8.01
N LEU A 91 2.95 -10.77 9.30
CA LEU A 91 1.57 -11.03 9.72
C LEU A 91 0.61 -9.98 9.17
N ASN A 92 0.95 -8.69 9.31
CA ASN A 92 0.17 -7.59 8.77
C ASN A 92 0.09 -7.65 7.24
N ALA A 93 1.21 -7.99 6.58
CA ALA A 93 1.29 -8.19 5.14
C ALA A 93 0.42 -9.37 4.65
N GLY A 94 0.03 -10.31 5.52
CA GLY A 94 -0.67 -11.52 5.10
C GLY A 94 0.21 -12.49 4.32
N VAL A 95 1.53 -12.38 4.48
CA VAL A 95 2.53 -13.21 3.78
C VAL A 95 3.17 -14.15 4.79
N THR A 96 3.20 -15.44 4.47
CA THR A 96 4.09 -16.38 5.17
C THR A 96 5.47 -16.31 4.51
N PRO A 97 6.50 -15.76 5.17
CA PRO A 97 7.80 -15.58 4.54
C PRO A 97 8.55 -16.90 4.40
N SER A 98 9.46 -16.96 3.42
CA SER A 98 10.51 -17.98 3.43
C SER A 98 11.45 -17.76 4.62
N ALA A 99 12.17 -18.80 5.05
CA ALA A 99 13.18 -18.66 6.09
C ALA A 99 14.26 -17.64 5.69
N THR A 100 14.61 -17.58 4.41
CA THR A 100 15.59 -16.62 3.86
C THR A 100 15.10 -15.19 4.00
N ASP A 101 13.89 -14.88 3.52
CA ASP A 101 13.34 -13.52 3.56
C ASP A 101 13.18 -13.03 5.01
N ARG A 102 12.68 -13.91 5.87
CA ARG A 102 12.50 -13.61 7.29
C ARG A 102 13.84 -13.31 7.97
N ASN A 103 14.86 -14.15 7.72
CA ASN A 103 16.16 -13.96 8.34
C ASN A 103 16.90 -12.72 7.80
N ALA A 104 16.73 -12.39 6.51
CA ALA A 104 17.27 -11.17 5.92
C ALA A 104 16.69 -9.92 6.61
N ALA A 105 15.36 -9.82 6.72
CA ALA A 105 14.72 -8.68 7.38
C ALA A 105 15.09 -8.56 8.88
N ILE A 106 15.35 -9.67 9.57
CA ILE A 106 15.85 -9.66 10.96
C ILE A 106 17.30 -9.16 11.01
N ALA A 107 18.13 -9.56 10.04
CA ALA A 107 19.54 -9.20 9.98
C ALA A 107 19.76 -7.69 9.79
N GLU A 108 18.76 -6.95 9.29
CA GLU A 108 18.79 -5.49 9.15
C GLU A 108 19.09 -4.73 10.45
N PHE A 109 18.83 -5.35 11.60
CA PHE A 109 19.07 -4.77 12.92
C PHE A 109 20.46 -5.08 13.50
N GLY A 110 21.21 -6.04 12.93
CA GLY A 110 22.45 -6.53 13.53
C GLY A 110 22.24 -7.20 14.91
N PRO A 111 23.30 -7.29 15.75
CA PRO A 111 23.24 -7.99 17.03
C PRO A 111 22.63 -7.13 18.15
N VAL A 112 21.36 -6.75 18.02
CA VAL A 112 20.62 -5.94 19.00
C VAL A 112 19.40 -6.68 19.55
N THR A 113 18.92 -6.27 20.73
CA THR A 113 17.81 -6.94 21.44
C THR A 113 16.46 -6.25 21.28
N ASN A 114 16.42 -5.05 20.70
CA ASN A 114 15.20 -4.27 20.50
C ASN A 114 15.20 -3.58 19.13
N THR A 115 14.18 -2.78 18.85
CA THR A 115 14.01 -2.08 17.57
C THR A 115 14.07 -0.57 17.73
N THR A 116 15.01 -0.06 18.54
CA THR A 116 15.27 1.40 18.62
C THR A 116 16.06 1.93 17.41
N ASP A 117 16.75 1.06 16.66
CA ASP A 117 17.43 1.45 15.41
C ASP A 117 16.39 1.79 14.32
N VAL A 118 16.26 3.08 14.03
CA VAL A 118 15.33 3.61 13.02
C VAL A 118 15.69 3.13 11.62
N GLU A 119 16.97 3.04 11.31
CA GLU A 119 17.46 2.63 9.99
C GLU A 119 17.20 1.13 9.76
N GLY A 120 17.43 0.28 10.77
CA GLY A 120 17.06 -1.13 10.75
C GLY A 120 15.55 -1.35 10.55
N ARG A 121 14.69 -0.58 11.24
CA ARG A 121 13.22 -0.62 11.02
C ARG A 121 12.84 -0.27 9.59
N ALA A 122 13.46 0.78 9.04
CA ALA A 122 13.17 1.26 7.70
C ALA A 122 13.53 0.21 6.63
N ARG A 123 14.71 -0.42 6.75
CA ARG A 123 15.14 -1.49 5.83
C ARG A 123 14.26 -2.74 5.97
N ALA A 124 14.04 -3.23 7.19
CA ALA A 124 13.18 -4.38 7.43
C ALA A 124 11.73 -4.17 6.93
N LEU A 125 11.18 -2.96 7.11
CA LEU A 125 9.86 -2.63 6.54
C LEU A 125 9.87 -2.68 5.01
N ARG A 126 10.93 -2.18 4.37
CA ARG A 126 11.07 -2.24 2.91
C ARG A 126 11.20 -3.68 2.41
N ASP A 127 11.99 -4.52 3.05
CA ASP A 127 12.13 -5.93 2.68
C ASP A 127 10.77 -6.64 2.64
N VAL A 128 9.94 -6.39 3.66
CA VAL A 128 8.58 -6.96 3.71
C VAL A 128 7.66 -6.32 2.65
N ALA A 129 7.69 -4.99 2.51
CA ALA A 129 6.83 -4.26 1.57
C ALA A 129 7.17 -4.51 0.08
N GLU A 130 8.42 -4.87 -0.19
CA GLU A 130 8.96 -5.17 -1.52
C GLU A 130 9.01 -6.69 -1.80
N ASN A 131 8.59 -7.52 -0.84
CA ASN A 131 8.49 -8.96 -1.01
C ASN A 131 7.62 -9.31 -2.23
N ALA A 132 8.09 -10.25 -3.05
CA ALA A 132 7.44 -10.62 -4.31
C ALA A 132 6.01 -11.16 -4.10
N THR A 133 5.80 -11.96 -3.05
CA THR A 133 4.47 -12.50 -2.71
C THR A 133 3.49 -11.38 -2.39
N LEU A 134 3.89 -10.43 -1.55
CA LEU A 134 3.05 -9.27 -1.22
C LEU A 134 2.77 -8.42 -2.46
N THR A 135 3.77 -8.22 -3.31
CA THR A 135 3.63 -7.48 -4.56
C THR A 135 2.56 -8.08 -5.46
N THR A 136 2.56 -9.41 -5.63
CA THR A 136 1.55 -10.11 -6.41
C THR A 136 0.16 -10.05 -5.77
N GLN A 137 0.07 -10.29 -4.46
CA GLN A 137 -1.21 -10.33 -3.74
C GLN A 137 -1.93 -8.97 -3.73
N GLU A 138 -1.19 -7.87 -3.58
CA GLU A 138 -1.78 -6.53 -3.47
C GLU A 138 -1.94 -5.80 -4.80
N PHE A 139 -1.41 -6.33 -5.92
CA PHE A 139 -1.41 -5.61 -7.19
C PHE A 139 -2.81 -5.16 -7.63
N ASN A 140 -3.77 -6.08 -7.70
CA ASN A 140 -5.13 -5.76 -8.13
C ASN A 140 -5.83 -4.83 -7.12
N ARG A 141 -5.66 -5.08 -5.82
CA ARG A 141 -6.26 -4.28 -4.74
C ARG A 141 -5.79 -2.82 -4.78
N ALA A 142 -4.49 -2.63 -4.94
CA ALA A 142 -3.86 -1.32 -5.11
C ALA A 142 -4.27 -0.68 -6.44
N PHE A 143 -4.35 -1.45 -7.54
CA PHE A 143 -4.76 -0.93 -8.85
C PHE A 143 -6.17 -0.34 -8.83
N VAL A 144 -7.14 -1.04 -8.20
CA VAL A 144 -8.50 -0.51 -8.03
C VAL A 144 -8.50 0.75 -7.19
N LEU A 145 -7.77 0.76 -6.06
CA LEU A 145 -7.64 1.96 -5.22
C LEU A 145 -7.09 3.16 -6.01
N MET A 146 -6.12 2.92 -6.91
CA MET A 146 -5.56 3.97 -7.77
C MET A 146 -6.55 4.55 -8.76
N GLN A 147 -7.61 3.82 -9.14
CA GLN A 147 -8.66 4.39 -9.98
C GLN A 147 -9.45 5.47 -9.21
N TYR A 148 -9.81 5.19 -7.96
CA TYR A 148 -10.48 6.15 -7.08
C TYR A 148 -9.59 7.36 -6.77
N ILE A 149 -8.35 7.12 -6.38
CA ILE A 149 -7.41 8.19 -6.00
C ILE A 149 -6.98 9.02 -7.21
N GLY A 150 -6.66 8.37 -8.33
CA GLY A 150 -6.12 8.98 -9.53
C GLY A 150 -7.17 9.75 -10.33
N TYR A 151 -8.32 9.13 -10.60
CA TYR A 151 -9.37 9.76 -11.42
C TYR A 151 -10.37 10.54 -10.57
N LEU A 152 -10.87 9.96 -9.47
CA LEU A 152 -11.96 10.58 -8.68
C LEU A 152 -11.46 11.45 -7.52
N ARG A 153 -10.15 11.41 -7.22
CA ARG A 153 -9.50 12.23 -6.19
C ARG A 153 -10.16 12.06 -4.81
N ARG A 154 -10.53 10.83 -4.46
CA ARG A 154 -11.21 10.46 -3.19
C ARG A 154 -10.91 9.02 -2.76
N ASN A 155 -11.25 8.68 -1.52
CA ASN A 155 -11.32 7.28 -1.08
C ASN A 155 -12.57 6.59 -1.66
N PRO A 156 -12.57 5.25 -1.76
CA PRO A 156 -13.74 4.53 -2.27
C PRO A 156 -15.02 4.75 -1.46
N ASN A 157 -14.90 4.93 -0.14
CA ASN A 157 -16.03 5.11 0.78
C ASN A 157 -16.24 6.56 1.23
N ASP A 158 -15.65 7.54 0.53
CA ASP A 158 -15.92 8.96 0.79
C ASP A 158 -17.39 9.32 0.43
N PRO A 159 -17.88 10.51 0.83
CA PRO A 159 -19.30 10.94 0.71
C PRO A 159 -19.92 10.99 -0.69
N GLN A 160 -20.12 9.84 -1.32
CA GLN A 160 -20.92 9.58 -2.53
C GLN A 160 -21.44 8.13 -2.48
N ASP A 161 -20.61 7.24 -1.93
CA ASP A 161 -20.89 5.80 -1.79
C ASP A 161 -21.10 5.39 -0.32
N ASN A 162 -20.41 6.03 0.64
CA ASN A 162 -20.43 5.74 2.10
C ASN A 162 -20.04 4.31 2.51
N ASP A 163 -19.76 3.42 1.56
CA ASP A 163 -19.30 2.05 1.76
C ASP A 163 -18.22 1.66 0.71
N TYR A 164 -17.85 0.39 0.65
CA TYR A 164 -16.89 -0.15 -0.31
C TYR A 164 -17.54 -1.00 -1.41
N THR A 165 -18.86 -0.89 -1.62
CA THR A 165 -19.60 -1.67 -2.63
C THR A 165 -19.01 -1.51 -4.03
N GLY A 166 -18.68 -0.27 -4.43
CA GLY A 166 -18.05 -0.01 -5.72
C GLY A 166 -16.63 -0.60 -5.83
N TYR A 167 -15.84 -0.49 -4.76
CA TYR A 167 -14.49 -1.03 -4.70
C TYR A 167 -14.50 -2.56 -4.85
N ASP A 168 -15.42 -3.20 -4.13
CA ASP A 168 -15.63 -4.65 -4.14
C ASP A 168 -16.06 -5.14 -5.53
N PHE A 169 -17.06 -4.48 -6.15
CA PHE A 169 -17.48 -4.76 -7.52
C PHE A 169 -16.29 -4.75 -8.49
N TRP A 170 -15.50 -3.68 -8.45
CA TRP A 170 -14.37 -3.50 -9.36
C TRP A 170 -13.25 -4.50 -9.10
N LEU A 171 -12.93 -4.77 -7.85
CA LEU A 171 -11.93 -5.78 -7.47
C LEU A 171 -12.37 -7.17 -7.93
N THR A 172 -13.63 -7.54 -7.70
CA THR A 172 -14.19 -8.80 -8.17
C THR A 172 -14.12 -8.92 -9.69
N LYS A 173 -14.55 -7.88 -10.42
CA LYS A 173 -14.48 -7.87 -11.89
C LYS A 173 -13.04 -7.98 -12.39
N LEU A 174 -12.10 -7.23 -11.81
CA LEU A 174 -10.69 -7.29 -12.22
C LEU A 174 -10.10 -8.69 -12.01
N ASN A 175 -10.43 -9.34 -10.89
CA ASN A 175 -10.00 -10.70 -10.60
C ASN A 175 -10.60 -11.72 -11.58
N GLN A 176 -11.87 -11.58 -11.96
CA GLN A 176 -12.52 -12.43 -12.98
C GLN A 176 -11.80 -12.37 -14.34
N PHE A 177 -11.19 -11.23 -14.67
CA PHE A 177 -10.39 -11.05 -15.88
C PHE A 177 -8.89 -11.22 -15.63
N ASN A 178 -8.48 -11.92 -14.56
CA ASN A 178 -7.08 -12.21 -14.25
C ASN A 178 -6.18 -10.96 -14.18
N GLY A 179 -6.70 -9.84 -13.66
CA GLY A 179 -5.95 -8.57 -13.61
C GLY A 179 -5.93 -7.78 -14.92
N ASN A 180 -6.58 -8.27 -15.99
CA ASN A 180 -6.67 -7.54 -17.25
C ASN A 180 -7.68 -6.40 -17.15
N PHE A 181 -7.20 -5.20 -16.84
CA PHE A 181 -8.03 -4.00 -16.68
C PHE A 181 -8.76 -3.57 -17.96
N ASN A 182 -8.24 -3.93 -19.14
CA ASN A 182 -8.89 -3.66 -20.42
C ASN A 182 -10.11 -4.56 -20.61
N ALA A 183 -9.95 -5.86 -20.37
CA ALA A 183 -11.07 -6.81 -20.43
C ALA A 183 -12.11 -6.55 -19.33
N ALA A 184 -11.67 -6.05 -18.16
CA ALA A 184 -12.56 -5.60 -17.10
C ALA A 184 -13.24 -4.24 -17.40
N GLU A 185 -12.87 -3.55 -18.50
CA GLU A 185 -13.31 -2.20 -18.87
C GLU A 185 -13.16 -1.15 -17.75
N MET A 186 -12.23 -1.39 -16.82
CA MET A 186 -12.20 -0.66 -15.55
C MET A 186 -11.84 0.82 -15.76
N VAL A 187 -10.67 1.09 -16.35
CA VAL A 187 -10.17 2.46 -16.54
C VAL A 187 -11.18 3.30 -17.34
N LYS A 188 -11.75 2.72 -18.40
CA LYS A 188 -12.80 3.35 -19.21
C LYS A 188 -14.01 3.73 -18.37
N ALA A 189 -14.49 2.83 -17.50
CA ALA A 189 -15.65 3.11 -16.66
C ALA A 189 -15.42 4.27 -15.68
N PHE A 190 -14.21 4.41 -15.11
CA PHE A 190 -13.88 5.55 -14.24
C PHE A 190 -13.85 6.89 -15.01
N ILE A 191 -13.17 6.96 -16.16
CA ILE A 191 -13.06 8.19 -16.97
C ILE A 191 -14.43 8.60 -17.56
N THR A 192 -15.24 7.63 -17.93
CA THR A 192 -16.56 7.88 -18.52
C THR A 192 -17.67 8.00 -17.48
N SER A 193 -17.37 7.85 -16.19
CA SER A 193 -18.35 7.96 -15.11
C SER A 193 -18.99 9.36 -15.06
N VAL A 194 -20.25 9.40 -14.63
CA VAL A 194 -20.97 10.68 -14.44
C VAL A 194 -20.21 11.56 -13.45
N GLU A 195 -19.72 10.97 -12.35
CA GLU A 195 -18.94 11.69 -11.34
C GLU A 195 -17.69 12.35 -11.94
N TYR A 196 -16.86 11.59 -12.67
CA TYR A 196 -15.64 12.12 -13.26
C TYR A 196 -15.96 13.25 -14.25
N ARG A 197 -16.93 13.05 -15.14
CA ARG A 197 -17.31 14.06 -16.14
C ARG A 197 -17.84 15.34 -15.50
N GLN A 198 -18.68 15.23 -14.47
CA GLN A 198 -19.24 16.39 -13.78
C GLN A 198 -18.20 17.20 -13.00
N ARG A 199 -17.17 16.54 -12.47
CA ARG A 199 -16.15 17.20 -11.63
C ARG A 199 -14.94 17.68 -12.41
N PHE A 200 -14.53 16.94 -13.45
CA PHE A 200 -13.24 17.11 -14.12
C PHE A 200 -13.30 16.97 -15.65
N GLY A 201 -14.46 16.66 -16.21
CA GLY A 201 -14.66 16.62 -17.66
C GLY A 201 -14.85 18.01 -18.27
N PRO A 202 -14.71 18.14 -19.60
CA PRO A 202 -15.10 19.35 -20.32
C PRO A 202 -16.61 19.60 -20.28
#